data_AF-A0A535JXY4-F1
#
_entry.id   AF-A0A535JXY4-F1
#
_cell.length_a   1.000
_cell.length_b   1.000
_cell.length_c   1.000
_cell.angle_alpha   90.00
_cell.angle_beta   90.00
_cell.angle_gamma   90.00
#
_symmetry.space_group_name_H-M   'P 1'
#
loop_
_entity.id
_entity.type
_entity.pdbx_description
1 polymer ?
#
loop_
_entity_poly.entity_id
_entity_poly.type
_entity_poly.pdbx_seq_one_letter_code
_entity_poly.pdbx_strand_id
1 'polypeptide(L)'
;MRWDFVRTVMLGSLACFPISLALIAMPLATPANADVVASSDMLQLNNQMRFAIGSPTVPADPRLTQAAINHANYSSANGQGGHFETAGLPYYTGYSARDRLITAGWTTSFVSEVATGGAGLAGVRQLWDAPYHRLGMMHPNATNIGWGHSDLNGRETTVGDLVYNFGFRAVDFVRSPANMQTNIPASWSGHESPNPLPSGVSGPVGYPIMVVYSAGQNVQMRAAEVVAPNGTRLPIYYAAQQFEYDYQVIIPQQPLAVNTTYHVRFDITVAGTY
;
A
#
# COMPACT_ATOMS: atom_id res chain seq x y z
N MET A 1 -72.72 -31.22 -71.02
CA MET A 1 -72.15 -31.95 -72.18
C MET A 1 -70.68 -32.22 -71.85
N ARG A 2 -70.26 -33.50 -71.73
CA ARG A 2 -68.87 -34.05 -71.64
C ARG A 2 -68.04 -33.69 -70.37
N TRP A 3 -67.76 -34.62 -69.44
CA TRP A 3 -66.81 -35.78 -69.44
C TRP A 3 -65.38 -35.28 -69.76
N ASP A 4 -64.27 -35.43 -69.01
CA ASP A 4 -63.86 -36.37 -67.95
C ASP A 4 -62.48 -36.02 -67.32
N PHE A 5 -62.14 -36.81 -66.27
CA PHE A 5 -60.83 -37.40 -65.90
C PHE A 5 -60.02 -36.80 -64.72
N VAL A 6 -60.25 -37.43 -63.55
CA VAL A 6 -59.30 -38.06 -62.60
C VAL A 6 -57.87 -37.50 -62.48
N ARG A 7 -57.48 -37.17 -61.24
CA ARG A 7 -56.29 -37.73 -60.56
C ARG A 7 -56.27 -37.42 -59.06
N THR A 8 -56.40 -38.46 -58.26
CA THR A 8 -55.97 -38.54 -56.86
C THR A 8 -54.43 -38.46 -56.80
N VAL A 9 -53.84 -37.73 -55.85
CA VAL A 9 -52.67 -38.16 -55.04
C VAL A 9 -52.49 -37.25 -53.81
N MET A 10 -52.50 -37.92 -52.66
CA MET A 10 -51.87 -37.70 -51.35
C MET A 10 -51.64 -36.31 -50.74
N LEU A 11 -52.19 -36.18 -49.53
CA LEU A 11 -51.80 -35.26 -48.46
C LEU A 11 -50.32 -35.43 -48.09
N GLY A 12 -49.59 -34.31 -48.05
CA GLY A 12 -48.34 -34.15 -47.33
C GLY A 12 -48.28 -32.73 -46.76
N SER A 13 -48.62 -32.59 -45.48
CA SER A 13 -48.60 -31.31 -44.77
C SER A 13 -47.15 -30.86 -44.56
N LEU A 14 -46.67 -29.93 -45.39
CA LEU A 14 -45.42 -29.21 -45.09
C LEU A 14 -45.69 -28.17 -44.00
N ALA A 15 -45.39 -28.54 -42.75
CA ALA A 15 -45.21 -27.58 -41.67
C ALA A 15 -43.86 -26.87 -41.86
N CYS A 16 -43.90 -25.65 -42.37
CA CYS A 16 -42.74 -24.76 -42.44
C CYS A 16 -42.52 -24.18 -41.02
N PHE A 17 -41.64 -24.79 -40.24
CA PHE A 17 -41.18 -24.19 -38.98
C PHE A 17 -40.10 -23.15 -39.30
N PRO A 18 -40.27 -21.88 -38.91
CA PRO A 18 -39.18 -20.92 -39.00
C PRO A 18 -38.07 -21.38 -38.07
N ILE A 19 -36.89 -21.65 -38.63
CA ILE A 19 -35.66 -21.80 -37.84
C ILE A 19 -35.33 -20.39 -37.36
N SER A 20 -35.91 -20.00 -36.23
CA SER A 20 -35.45 -18.86 -35.46
C SER A 20 -34.02 -19.16 -35.03
N LEU A 21 -33.06 -18.48 -35.64
CA LEU A 21 -31.68 -18.44 -35.19
C LEU A 21 -31.68 -17.72 -33.84
N ALA A 22 -31.95 -18.46 -32.77
CA ALA A 22 -31.77 -17.96 -31.42
C ALA A 22 -30.28 -17.68 -31.26
N LEU A 23 -29.90 -16.39 -31.26
CA LEU A 23 -28.63 -15.97 -30.68
C LEU A 23 -28.67 -16.47 -29.23
N ILE A 24 -27.99 -17.57 -28.96
CA ILE A 24 -27.60 -17.91 -27.60
C ILE A 24 -26.58 -16.85 -27.24
N ALA A 25 -27.05 -15.74 -26.67
CA ALA A 25 -26.19 -14.84 -25.93
C ALA A 25 -25.66 -15.67 -24.78
N MET A 26 -24.48 -16.28 -24.98
CA MET A 26 -23.72 -16.80 -23.86
C MET A 26 -23.58 -15.63 -22.90
N PRO A 27 -23.91 -15.79 -21.61
CA PRO A 27 -23.55 -14.77 -20.64
C PRO A 27 -22.05 -14.58 -20.80
N LEU A 28 -21.64 -13.35 -21.16
CA LEU A 28 -20.23 -12.96 -21.04
C LEU A 28 -19.80 -13.46 -19.67
N ALA A 29 -18.75 -14.27 -19.63
CA ALA A 29 -18.17 -14.69 -18.38
C ALA A 29 -18.03 -13.43 -17.53
N THR A 30 -18.81 -13.34 -16.46
CA THR A 30 -18.62 -12.32 -15.44
C THR A 30 -17.16 -12.47 -15.05
N PRO A 31 -16.31 -11.45 -15.22
CA PRO A 31 -14.94 -11.54 -14.74
C PRO A 31 -15.07 -11.95 -13.27
N ALA A 32 -14.36 -13.02 -12.90
CA ALA A 32 -14.35 -13.51 -11.54
C ALA A 32 -14.10 -12.31 -10.64
N ASN A 33 -15.07 -12.01 -9.76
CA ASN A 33 -14.92 -11.00 -8.73
C ASN A 33 -13.98 -11.63 -7.69
N ALA A 34 -12.69 -11.70 -8.03
CA ALA A 34 -11.63 -11.97 -7.09
C ALA A 34 -11.61 -10.77 -6.17
N ASP A 35 -12.17 -10.94 -4.98
CA ASP A 35 -12.10 -10.08 -3.80
C ASP A 35 -11.44 -8.71 -4.10
N VAL A 36 -12.18 -7.79 -4.75
CA VAL A 36 -11.63 -6.50 -5.13
C VAL A 36 -11.44 -5.74 -3.84
N VAL A 37 -10.24 -5.81 -3.26
CA VAL A 37 -9.86 -4.93 -2.17
C VAL A 37 -9.90 -3.52 -2.75
N ALA A 38 -10.96 -2.80 -2.41
CA ALA A 38 -11.18 -1.49 -3.00
C ALA A 38 -10.03 -0.57 -2.59
N SER A 39 -9.51 0.21 -3.53
CA SER A 39 -8.49 1.23 -3.24
C SER A 39 -8.90 2.17 -2.11
N SER A 40 -10.22 2.41 -1.98
CA SER A 40 -10.81 3.17 -0.87
C SER A 40 -10.60 2.50 0.49
N ASP A 41 -10.64 1.18 0.58
CA ASP A 41 -10.52 0.44 1.84
C ASP A 41 -9.06 0.43 2.31
N MET A 42 -8.12 0.29 1.37
CA MET A 42 -6.69 0.42 1.65
C MET A 42 -6.35 1.84 2.13
N LEU A 43 -6.89 2.86 1.46
CA LEU A 43 -6.73 4.24 1.93
C LEU A 43 -7.38 4.47 3.29
N GLN A 44 -8.58 3.92 3.52
CA GLN A 44 -9.27 4.04 4.79
C GLN A 44 -8.45 3.41 5.92
N LEU A 45 -7.90 2.22 5.72
CA LEU A 45 -7.02 1.56 6.69
C LEU A 45 -5.76 2.39 6.96
N ASN A 46 -5.11 2.91 5.92
CA ASN A 46 -3.98 3.82 6.07
C ASN A 46 -4.36 5.07 6.89
N ASN A 47 -5.49 5.69 6.60
CA ASN A 47 -5.98 6.86 7.33
C ASN A 47 -6.39 6.54 8.78
N GLN A 48 -6.90 5.34 9.08
CA GLN A 48 -7.15 4.90 10.46
C GLN A 48 -5.84 4.82 11.25
N MET A 49 -4.78 4.28 10.64
CA MET A 49 -3.47 4.19 11.27
C MET A 49 -2.83 5.58 11.44
N ARG A 50 -2.96 6.48 10.44
CA ARG A 50 -2.55 7.89 10.53
C ARG A 50 -3.28 8.61 11.67
N PHE A 51 -4.61 8.48 11.74
CA PHE A 51 -5.41 9.09 12.79
C PHE A 51 -5.02 8.59 14.19
N ALA A 52 -4.77 7.28 14.34
CA ALA A 52 -4.40 6.67 15.62
C ALA A 52 -3.09 7.22 16.22
N ILE A 53 -2.20 7.77 15.39
CA ILE A 53 -0.93 8.38 15.80
C ILE A 53 -0.97 9.92 15.82
N GLY A 54 -2.13 10.52 15.57
CA GLY A 54 -2.29 11.97 15.45
C GLY A 54 -1.75 12.58 14.15
N SER A 55 -1.48 11.75 13.13
CA SER A 55 -1.13 12.23 11.79
C SER A 55 -2.41 12.64 11.03
N PRO A 56 -2.42 13.76 10.28
CA PRO A 56 -3.58 14.17 9.50
C PRO A 56 -4.01 13.09 8.53
N THR A 57 -5.31 12.81 8.43
CA THR A 57 -5.83 11.96 7.34
C THR A 57 -5.70 12.68 6.00
N VAL A 58 -5.63 11.92 4.92
CA VAL A 58 -5.44 12.45 3.57
C VAL A 58 -6.52 11.94 2.61
N PRO A 59 -6.99 12.78 1.67
CA PRO A 59 -7.92 12.36 0.63
C PRO A 59 -7.26 11.44 -0.41
N ALA A 60 -8.10 10.66 -1.10
CA ALA A 60 -7.72 10.00 -2.34
C ALA A 60 -7.57 11.04 -3.46
N ASP A 61 -6.80 10.70 -4.49
CA ASP A 61 -6.90 11.34 -5.79
C ASP A 61 -6.97 10.25 -6.87
N PRO A 62 -7.94 10.29 -7.81
CA PRO A 62 -8.10 9.26 -8.83
C PRO A 62 -6.84 9.01 -9.66
N ARG A 63 -5.98 10.02 -9.86
CA ARG A 63 -4.75 9.89 -10.65
C ARG A 63 -3.69 9.08 -9.91
N LEU A 64 -3.53 9.30 -8.60
CA LEU A 64 -2.64 8.51 -7.75
C LEU A 64 -3.16 7.06 -7.66
N THR A 65 -4.48 6.89 -7.46
CA THR A 65 -5.09 5.54 -7.43
C THR A 65 -4.85 4.81 -8.75
N GLN A 66 -5.02 5.48 -9.89
CA GLN A 66 -4.79 4.88 -11.20
C GLN A 66 -3.32 4.50 -11.41
N ALA A 67 -2.38 5.36 -11.01
CA ALA A 67 -0.95 5.08 -11.10
C ALA A 67 -0.56 3.87 -10.23
N ALA A 68 -1.06 3.79 -8.99
CA ALA A 68 -0.81 2.67 -8.10
C ALA A 68 -1.40 1.35 -8.65
N ILE A 69 -2.62 1.38 -9.22
CA ILE A 69 -3.23 0.21 -9.87
C ILE A 69 -2.39 -0.24 -11.08
N ASN A 70 -1.95 0.71 -11.91
CA ASN A 70 -1.11 0.41 -13.07
C ASN A 70 0.20 -0.24 -12.65
N HIS A 71 0.86 0.28 -11.62
CA HIS A 71 2.12 -0.28 -11.14
C HIS A 71 1.93 -1.64 -10.48
N ALA A 72 0.84 -1.85 -9.73
CA ALA A 72 0.51 -3.17 -9.20
C ALA A 72 0.30 -4.18 -10.34
N ASN A 73 -0.41 -3.81 -11.41
CA ASN A 73 -0.61 -4.66 -12.59
C ASN A 73 0.70 -4.96 -13.31
N TYR A 74 1.57 -3.96 -13.48
CA TYR A 74 2.91 -4.15 -14.03
C TYR A 74 3.72 -5.16 -13.21
N SER A 75 3.77 -4.97 -11.89
CA SER A 75 4.56 -5.80 -10.99
C SER A 75 4.06 -7.25 -10.98
N SER A 76 2.75 -7.47 -10.86
CA SER A 76 2.15 -8.80 -10.89
C SER A 76 2.31 -9.49 -12.26
N ALA A 77 2.05 -8.78 -13.36
CA ALA A 77 2.19 -9.33 -14.72
C ALA A 77 3.63 -9.74 -15.05
N ASN A 78 4.61 -8.96 -14.61
CA ASN A 78 6.02 -9.18 -14.94
C ASN A 78 6.80 -9.96 -13.86
N GLY A 79 6.22 -10.17 -12.68
CA GLY A 79 6.92 -10.81 -11.55
C GLY A 79 8.09 -9.99 -11.04
N GLN A 80 7.96 -8.66 -11.10
CA GLN A 80 8.97 -7.73 -10.64
C GLN A 80 8.43 -7.01 -9.41
N GLY A 81 9.23 -6.97 -8.35
CA GLY A 81 9.00 -6.06 -7.24
C GLY A 81 9.90 -4.83 -7.38
N GLY A 82 9.70 -3.86 -6.48
CA GLY A 82 10.44 -2.60 -6.45
C GLY A 82 9.61 -1.43 -6.95
N HIS A 83 10.28 -0.31 -7.25
CA HIS A 83 9.63 0.97 -7.53
C HIS A 83 9.70 1.41 -9.00
N PHE A 84 10.41 0.64 -9.82
CA PHE A 84 10.75 1.01 -11.19
C PHE A 84 10.15 0.05 -12.21
N GLU A 85 9.74 0.59 -13.36
CA GLU A 85 9.27 -0.19 -14.50
C GLU A 85 10.29 -0.17 -15.65
N THR A 86 10.33 -1.26 -16.41
CA THR A 86 11.18 -1.42 -17.59
C THR A 86 10.36 -1.19 -18.85
N ALA A 87 10.78 -0.24 -19.69
CA ALA A 87 10.10 0.07 -20.95
C ALA A 87 10.03 -1.16 -21.87
N GLY A 88 8.87 -1.34 -22.51
CA GLY A 88 8.61 -2.45 -23.43
C GLY A 88 8.02 -3.71 -22.77
N LEU A 89 7.94 -3.76 -21.44
CA LEU A 89 7.23 -4.83 -20.75
C LEU A 89 5.71 -4.55 -20.67
N PRO A 90 4.86 -5.61 -20.60
CA PRO A 90 3.43 -5.47 -20.39
C PRO A 90 3.08 -4.53 -19.22
N TYR A 91 2.03 -3.72 -19.40
CA TYR A 91 1.54 -2.74 -18.42
C TYR A 91 2.50 -1.59 -18.06
N TYR A 92 3.59 -1.39 -18.82
CA TYR A 92 4.46 -0.23 -18.63
C TYR A 92 3.70 1.10 -18.78
N THR A 93 3.84 1.98 -17.79
CA THR A 93 3.24 3.32 -17.77
C THR A 93 4.22 4.42 -17.41
N GLY A 94 5.40 4.09 -16.86
CA GLY A 94 6.45 5.07 -16.56
C GLY A 94 7.57 4.47 -15.71
N TYR A 95 8.80 4.97 -15.90
CA TYR A 95 9.99 4.42 -15.24
C TYR A 95 9.90 4.50 -13.71
N SER A 96 9.62 5.67 -13.14
CA SER A 96 9.49 5.88 -11.69
C SER A 96 8.04 6.18 -11.28
N ALA A 97 7.72 6.13 -9.98
CA ALA A 97 6.41 6.51 -9.45
C ALA A 97 5.96 7.90 -9.92
N ARG A 98 6.89 8.87 -9.95
CA ARG A 98 6.62 10.21 -10.48
C ARG A 98 6.24 10.19 -11.96
N ASP A 99 6.94 9.41 -12.79
CA ASP A 99 6.64 9.32 -14.22
C ASP A 99 5.25 8.70 -14.46
N ARG A 100 4.90 7.67 -13.69
CA ARG A 100 3.57 7.03 -13.72
C ARG A 100 2.46 7.99 -13.32
N LEU A 101 2.70 8.81 -12.27
CA LEU A 101 1.77 9.86 -11.87
C LEU A 101 1.60 10.91 -12.96
N ILE A 102 2.68 11.31 -13.64
CA ILE A 102 2.63 12.24 -14.78
C ILE A 102 1.81 11.65 -15.93
N THR A 103 2.01 10.37 -16.26
CA THR A 103 1.20 9.65 -17.26
C THR A 103 -0.28 9.63 -16.86
N ALA A 104 -0.59 9.52 -15.56
CA ALA A 104 -1.95 9.62 -15.03
C ALA A 104 -2.50 11.06 -14.93
N GLY A 105 -1.75 12.08 -15.39
CA GLY A 105 -2.19 13.48 -15.42
C GLY A 105 -1.90 14.28 -14.14
N TRP A 106 -0.95 13.83 -13.31
CA TRP A 106 -0.44 14.60 -12.17
C TRP A 106 0.76 15.46 -12.59
N THR A 107 0.72 16.77 -12.32
CA THR A 107 1.67 17.70 -12.95
C THR A 107 2.88 18.06 -12.10
N THR A 108 2.79 18.12 -10.76
CA THR A 108 3.94 18.47 -9.90
C THR A 108 3.74 18.07 -8.43
N SER A 109 4.67 17.32 -7.86
CA SER A 109 4.85 17.22 -6.40
C SER A 109 6.11 16.43 -6.03
N PHE A 110 6.45 16.44 -4.74
CA PHE A 110 7.24 15.36 -4.15
C PHE A 110 6.37 14.10 -4.13
N VAL A 111 6.87 13.03 -4.71
CA VAL A 111 6.20 11.72 -4.82
C VAL A 111 7.07 10.68 -4.15
N SER A 112 6.47 9.83 -3.33
CA SER A 112 7.07 8.57 -2.87
C SER A 112 6.10 7.43 -3.14
N GLU A 113 6.58 6.21 -2.99
CA GLU A 113 5.81 5.00 -3.22
C GLU A 113 6.18 3.96 -2.16
N VAL A 114 5.19 3.17 -1.76
CA VAL A 114 5.38 1.94 -0.99
C VAL A 114 4.81 0.77 -1.79
N ALA A 115 5.51 -0.36 -1.80
CA ALA A 115 5.07 -1.53 -2.57
C ALA A 115 5.42 -2.83 -1.84
N THR A 116 4.51 -3.80 -1.89
CA THR A 116 4.72 -5.14 -1.33
C THR A 116 4.03 -6.20 -2.18
N GLY A 117 4.52 -7.44 -2.10
CA GLY A 117 3.82 -8.62 -2.60
C GLY A 117 2.68 -9.12 -1.70
N GLY A 118 2.40 -8.42 -0.59
CA GLY A 118 1.29 -8.75 0.31
C GLY A 118 -0.08 -8.35 -0.25
N ALA A 119 -1.11 -9.16 0.04
CA ALA A 119 -2.49 -9.00 -0.41
C ALA A 119 -3.19 -7.76 0.17
N GLY A 120 -3.71 -6.87 -0.67
CA GLY A 120 -4.55 -5.72 -0.31
C GLY A 120 -4.35 -5.13 1.09
N LEU A 121 -5.35 -5.28 1.98
CA LEU A 121 -5.29 -4.75 3.36
C LEU A 121 -4.18 -5.36 4.22
N ALA A 122 -3.79 -6.62 3.98
CA ALA A 122 -2.66 -7.23 4.68
C ALA A 122 -1.34 -6.62 4.19
N GLY A 123 -1.22 -6.33 2.89
CA GLY A 123 -0.10 -5.59 2.31
C GLY A 123 0.04 -4.19 2.91
N VAL A 124 -1.06 -3.45 3.07
CA VAL A 124 -1.06 -2.14 3.74
C VAL A 124 -0.53 -2.25 5.18
N ARG A 125 -0.94 -3.26 5.96
CA ARG A 125 -0.43 -3.47 7.33
C ARG A 125 1.04 -3.86 7.34
N GLN A 126 1.46 -4.73 6.42
CA GLN A 126 2.85 -5.14 6.29
C GLN A 126 3.77 -3.95 6.01
N LEU A 127 3.35 -3.06 5.10
CA LEU A 127 4.07 -1.81 4.80
C LEU A 127 4.07 -0.87 6.01
N TRP A 128 2.96 -0.79 6.75
CA TRP A 128 2.94 -0.01 7.99
C TRP A 128 3.87 -0.61 9.05
N ASP A 129 4.06 -1.92 9.13
CA ASP A 129 4.92 -2.53 10.14
C ASP A 129 6.42 -2.30 9.86
N ALA A 130 6.79 -2.05 8.60
CA ALA A 130 8.16 -1.79 8.15
C ALA A 130 8.51 -0.29 8.27
N PRO A 131 9.56 0.12 9.01
CA PRO A 131 9.74 1.51 9.42
C PRO A 131 10.03 2.50 8.28
N TYR A 132 10.74 2.12 7.22
CA TYR A 132 10.97 3.01 6.09
C TYR A 132 9.74 3.15 5.19
N HIS A 133 8.93 2.11 5.04
CA HIS A 133 7.64 2.24 4.37
C HIS A 133 6.65 3.03 5.23
N ARG A 134 6.61 2.78 6.54
CA ARG A 134 5.79 3.53 7.49
C ARG A 134 6.09 5.01 7.44
N LEU A 135 7.38 5.40 7.34
CA LEU A 135 7.82 6.79 7.24
C LEU A 135 6.99 7.58 6.23
N GLY A 136 6.91 7.08 4.99
CA GLY A 136 6.09 7.71 3.96
C GLY A 136 4.61 7.70 4.32
N MET A 137 4.07 6.54 4.70
CA MET A 137 2.65 6.34 5.04
C MET A 137 2.15 7.24 6.17
N MET A 138 3.01 7.54 7.15
CA MET A 138 2.68 8.33 8.34
C MET A 138 3.07 9.80 8.25
N HIS A 139 3.85 10.19 7.24
CA HIS A 139 4.47 11.51 7.16
C HIS A 139 3.44 12.65 7.33
N PRO A 140 3.69 13.65 8.19
CA PRO A 140 2.77 14.78 8.41
C PRO A 140 2.47 15.62 7.18
N ASN A 141 3.45 15.69 6.26
CA ASN A 141 3.37 16.47 5.03
C ASN A 141 2.65 15.76 3.87
N ALA A 142 2.16 14.53 4.06
CA ALA A 142 1.39 13.85 3.03
C ALA A 142 0.07 14.61 2.80
N THR A 143 -0.28 14.87 1.54
CA THR A 143 -1.53 15.57 1.17
C THR A 143 -2.51 14.67 0.44
N ASN A 144 -2.03 13.66 -0.28
CA ASN A 144 -2.86 12.72 -1.02
C ASN A 144 -2.17 11.36 -1.04
N ILE A 145 -2.95 10.29 -0.93
CA ILE A 145 -2.47 8.92 -1.11
C ILE A 145 -3.44 8.17 -2.01
N GLY A 146 -2.92 7.47 -3.01
CA GLY A 146 -3.66 6.52 -3.84
C GLY A 146 -3.14 5.11 -3.59
N TRP A 147 -4.04 4.13 -3.59
CA TRP A 147 -3.69 2.72 -3.42
C TRP A 147 -4.16 1.89 -4.61
N GLY A 148 -3.36 0.89 -4.96
CA GLY A 148 -3.68 -0.09 -5.99
C GLY A 148 -3.30 -1.49 -5.54
N HIS A 149 -4.08 -2.47 -5.97
CA HIS A 149 -3.80 -3.88 -5.75
C HIS A 149 -4.03 -4.65 -7.05
N SER A 150 -3.22 -5.68 -7.28
CA SER A 150 -3.31 -6.55 -8.45
C SER A 150 -3.03 -7.99 -8.05
N ASP A 151 -3.90 -8.90 -8.48
CA ASP A 151 -3.66 -10.34 -8.52
C ASP A 151 -3.69 -10.78 -10.00
N LEU A 152 -2.51 -10.83 -10.60
CA LEU A 152 -2.33 -11.29 -11.97
C LEU A 152 -1.34 -12.44 -11.99
N ASN A 153 -1.65 -13.49 -12.76
CA ASN A 153 -0.80 -14.67 -12.91
C ASN A 153 -0.45 -15.35 -11.56
N GLY A 154 -1.34 -15.28 -10.57
CA GLY A 154 -1.14 -15.83 -9.22
C GLY A 154 -0.07 -15.07 -8.41
N ARG A 155 0.16 -13.80 -8.74
CA ARG A 155 1.07 -12.90 -8.04
C ARG A 155 0.31 -11.70 -7.57
N GLU A 156 0.41 -11.44 -6.28
CA GLU A 156 -0.18 -10.29 -5.63
C GLU A 156 0.82 -9.15 -5.54
N THR A 157 0.37 -7.93 -5.82
CA THR A 157 1.11 -6.69 -5.55
C THR A 157 0.17 -5.65 -4.97
N THR A 158 0.59 -4.99 -3.91
CA THR A 158 -0.11 -3.82 -3.32
C THR A 158 0.83 -2.62 -3.33
N VAL A 159 0.36 -1.51 -3.89
CA VAL A 159 1.12 -0.28 -4.11
C VAL A 159 0.38 0.91 -3.50
N GLY A 160 1.10 1.79 -2.82
CA GLY A 160 0.61 3.08 -2.35
C GLY A 160 1.47 4.22 -2.90
N ASP A 161 0.88 5.11 -3.68
CA ASP A 161 1.52 6.34 -4.17
C ASP A 161 1.18 7.50 -3.22
N LEU A 162 2.21 8.21 -2.77
CA LEU A 162 2.10 9.26 -1.77
C LEU A 162 2.62 10.58 -2.30
N VAL A 163 1.82 11.63 -2.12
CA VAL A 163 2.20 12.99 -2.48
C VAL A 163 2.39 13.84 -1.24
N TYR A 164 3.48 14.61 -1.21
CA TYR A 164 3.82 15.48 -0.09
C TYR A 164 3.88 16.96 -0.46
N ASN A 165 3.50 17.81 0.49
CA ASN A 165 3.71 19.25 0.48
C ASN A 165 4.44 19.70 1.75
N PHE A 166 5.74 19.96 1.62
CA PHE A 166 6.60 20.41 2.73
C PHE A 166 6.41 21.90 3.10
N GLY A 167 5.63 22.66 2.32
CA GLY A 167 5.23 24.03 2.66
C GLY A 167 4.04 24.11 3.62
N PHE A 168 3.38 22.98 3.91
CA PHE A 168 2.25 22.89 4.82
C PHE A 168 2.66 22.23 6.14
N ARG A 169 2.18 22.70 7.29
CA ARG A 169 2.50 22.13 8.61
C ARG A 169 1.24 22.01 9.46
N ALA A 170 0.55 20.87 9.36
CA ALA A 170 -0.64 20.59 10.16
C ALA A 170 -0.33 20.27 11.64
N VAL A 171 0.78 19.57 11.88
CA VAL A 171 1.29 19.21 13.21
C VAL A 171 2.79 19.43 13.24
N ASP A 172 3.41 19.48 14.42
CA ASP A 172 4.87 19.66 14.52
C ASP A 172 5.63 18.37 14.25
N PHE A 173 5.12 17.26 14.78
CA PHE A 173 5.67 15.93 14.61
C PHE A 173 4.59 14.89 14.89
N VAL A 174 4.86 13.65 14.47
CA VAL A 174 4.07 12.46 14.79
C VAL A 174 4.99 11.38 15.31
N ARG A 175 4.45 10.47 16.11
CA ARG A 175 5.17 9.32 16.65
C ARG A 175 4.36 8.05 16.48
N SER A 176 5.03 6.98 16.08
CA SER A 176 4.41 5.67 15.91
C SER A 176 5.27 4.63 16.63
N PRO A 177 4.74 3.96 17.66
CA PRO A 177 3.40 4.13 18.23
C PRO A 177 3.15 5.49 18.90
N ALA A 178 1.87 5.86 19.04
CA ALA A 178 1.43 7.03 19.80
C ALA A 178 1.56 6.79 21.31
N ASN A 179 1.54 7.88 22.09
CA ASN A 179 1.50 7.78 23.56
C ASN A 179 0.26 7.00 24.01
N MET A 180 0.45 5.97 24.82
CA MET A 180 -0.61 5.07 25.31
C MET A 180 -1.39 4.35 24.19
N GLN A 181 -0.86 4.25 22.98
CA GLN A 181 -1.51 3.49 21.90
C GLN A 181 -1.54 2.00 22.26
N THR A 182 -2.71 1.39 22.12
CA THR A 182 -2.93 -0.05 22.33
C THR A 182 -3.03 -0.78 21.01
N ASN A 183 -3.09 -2.12 21.06
CA ASN A 183 -3.17 -2.98 19.87
C ASN A 183 -2.00 -2.82 18.89
N ILE A 184 -0.82 -2.52 19.44
CA ILE A 184 0.43 -2.48 18.68
C ILE A 184 1.04 -3.89 18.67
N PRO A 185 1.53 -4.38 17.51
CA PRO A 185 2.27 -5.62 17.47
C PRO A 185 3.46 -5.58 18.43
N ALA A 186 3.73 -6.70 19.10
CA ALA A 186 4.86 -6.77 20.02
C ALA A 186 6.20 -7.00 19.28
N SER A 187 6.13 -7.51 18.05
CA SER A 187 7.28 -7.84 17.21
C SER A 187 7.08 -7.37 15.78
N TRP A 188 8.20 -7.31 15.07
CA TRP A 188 8.26 -7.09 13.63
C TRP A 188 9.20 -8.14 13.01
N SER A 189 8.86 -8.62 11.81
CA SER A 189 9.58 -9.71 11.14
C SER A 189 11.02 -9.38 10.75
N GLY A 190 11.36 -8.09 10.66
CA GLY A 190 12.64 -7.64 10.11
C GLY A 190 12.66 -7.59 8.58
N HIS A 191 11.53 -7.86 7.91
CA HIS A 191 11.45 -7.85 6.45
C HIS A 191 11.20 -6.43 5.92
N GLU A 192 12.27 -5.78 5.49
CA GLU A 192 12.24 -4.52 4.75
C GLU A 192 13.48 -4.41 3.86
N SER A 193 13.35 -3.72 2.73
CA SER A 193 14.46 -3.36 1.85
C SER A 193 14.37 -1.87 1.52
N PRO A 194 15.40 -1.06 1.80
CA PRO A 194 16.63 -1.42 2.50
C PRO A 194 16.36 -1.85 3.95
N ASN A 195 17.20 -2.71 4.51
CA ASN A 195 16.98 -3.24 5.86
C ASN A 195 17.46 -2.22 6.93
N PRO A 196 16.60 -1.77 7.86
CA PRO A 196 16.98 -0.86 8.95
C PRO A 196 17.79 -1.54 10.05
N LEU A 197 17.84 -2.88 10.08
CA LEU A 197 18.59 -3.64 11.08
C LEU A 197 20.09 -3.66 10.75
N PRO A 198 20.97 -3.76 11.77
CA PRO A 198 22.38 -3.95 11.55
C PRO A 198 22.68 -5.19 10.70
N SER A 199 23.76 -5.13 9.92
CA SER A 199 24.21 -6.26 9.11
C SER A 199 24.36 -7.54 9.95
N GLY A 200 23.78 -8.64 9.47
CA GLY A 200 23.80 -9.94 10.15
C GLY A 200 22.68 -10.16 11.18
N VAL A 201 21.84 -9.15 11.43
CA VAL A 201 20.65 -9.30 12.29
C VAL A 201 19.44 -9.67 11.43
N SER A 202 18.70 -10.70 11.86
CA SER A 202 17.40 -11.10 11.31
C SER A 202 16.33 -11.06 12.40
N GLY A 203 15.08 -10.84 12.01
CA GLY A 203 13.97 -10.86 12.95
C GLY A 203 13.50 -12.28 13.35
N PRO A 204 12.44 -12.37 14.16
CA PRO A 204 11.65 -11.25 14.65
C PRO A 204 12.40 -10.43 15.72
N VAL A 205 12.25 -9.11 15.63
CA VAL A 205 12.73 -8.13 16.62
C VAL A 205 11.52 -7.45 17.26
N GLY A 206 11.74 -6.53 18.20
CA GLY A 206 10.67 -5.71 18.74
C GLY A 206 10.08 -4.77 17.68
N TYR A 207 8.84 -4.34 17.89
CA TYR A 207 8.18 -3.44 16.95
C TYR A 207 8.93 -2.09 16.84
N PRO A 208 9.17 -1.58 15.62
CA PRO A 208 9.85 -0.31 15.41
C PRO A 208 9.09 0.86 16.04
N ILE A 209 9.83 1.72 16.73
CA ILE A 209 9.34 2.94 17.36
C ILE A 209 10.01 4.13 16.67
N MET A 210 9.23 5.10 16.20
CA MET A 210 9.77 6.20 15.42
C MET A 210 9.04 7.52 15.65
N VAL A 211 9.75 8.60 15.34
CA VAL A 211 9.24 9.98 15.32
C VAL A 211 9.56 10.59 13.96
N VAL A 212 8.63 11.39 13.43
CA VAL A 212 8.77 12.13 12.16
C VAL A 212 8.35 13.57 12.41
N TYR A 213 9.22 14.52 12.10
CA TYR A 213 8.96 15.95 12.20
C TYR A 213 8.46 16.52 10.88
N SER A 214 7.59 17.51 10.98
CA SER A 214 7.03 18.16 9.80
C SER A 214 8.02 19.11 9.13
N ALA A 215 7.70 19.48 7.89
CA ALA A 215 8.37 20.52 7.12
C ALA A 215 9.87 20.23 6.86
N GLY A 216 10.25 18.95 6.81
CA GLY A 216 11.62 18.55 6.47
C GLY A 216 12.66 19.01 7.49
N GLN A 217 12.24 19.25 8.74
CA GLN A 217 13.17 19.70 9.79
C GLN A 217 14.20 18.62 10.04
N ASN A 218 15.49 18.96 9.96
CA ASN A 218 16.56 18.00 10.28
C ASN A 218 16.42 17.53 11.74
N VAL A 219 16.36 16.21 11.94
CA VAL A 219 16.29 15.54 13.24
C VAL A 219 17.51 14.64 13.38
N GLN A 220 18.27 14.84 14.45
CA GLN A 220 19.44 14.02 14.78
C GLN A 220 19.22 13.29 16.09
N MET A 221 19.51 11.99 16.11
CA MET A 221 19.49 11.17 17.32
C MET A 221 20.74 11.43 18.17
N ARG A 222 20.56 11.76 19.46
CA ARG A 222 21.65 11.81 20.45
C ARG A 222 21.64 10.57 21.34
N ALA A 223 20.46 10.21 21.84
CA ALA A 223 20.25 9.00 22.64
C ALA A 223 18.78 8.59 22.61
N ALA A 224 18.51 7.33 22.90
CA ALA A 224 17.17 6.84 23.16
C ALA A 224 17.20 5.75 24.23
N GLU A 225 16.08 5.58 24.93
CA GLU A 225 15.87 4.46 25.82
C GLU A 225 14.44 3.92 25.72
N VAL A 226 14.30 2.60 25.89
CA VAL A 226 13.04 1.90 26.08
C VAL A 226 13.11 1.20 27.43
N VAL A 227 12.18 1.52 28.32
CA VAL A 227 12.17 1.04 29.71
C VAL A 227 10.87 0.28 30.00
N ALA A 228 11.01 -0.94 30.48
CA ALA A 228 9.89 -1.78 30.91
C ALA A 228 9.31 -1.29 32.25
N PRO A 229 8.07 -1.68 32.63
CA PRO A 229 7.44 -1.25 33.88
C PRO A 229 8.24 -1.55 35.15
N ASN A 230 9.06 -2.60 35.14
CA ASN A 230 9.91 -2.99 36.26
C ASN A 230 11.23 -2.17 36.34
N GLY A 231 11.41 -1.17 35.49
CA GLY A 231 12.62 -0.33 35.41
C GLY A 231 13.74 -0.91 34.55
N THR A 232 13.57 -2.10 33.96
CA THR A 232 14.59 -2.69 33.08
C THR A 232 14.68 -1.91 31.76
N ARG A 233 15.88 -1.43 31.43
CA ARG A 233 16.19 -0.88 30.11
C ARG A 233 16.34 -2.00 29.09
N LEU A 234 15.64 -1.89 27.97
CA LEU A 234 15.76 -2.85 26.87
C LEU A 234 16.92 -2.48 25.95
N PRO A 235 17.66 -3.48 25.42
CA PRO A 235 18.60 -3.22 24.35
C PRO A 235 17.83 -2.83 23.07
N ILE A 236 18.35 -1.83 22.36
CA ILE A 236 17.77 -1.30 21.12
C ILE A 236 18.81 -1.24 20.01
N TYR A 237 18.35 -1.26 18.77
CA TYR A 237 19.09 -0.83 17.59
C TYR A 237 18.65 0.58 17.22
N TYR A 238 19.61 1.38 16.75
CA TYR A 238 19.35 2.63 16.04
C TYR A 238 19.32 2.31 14.56
N ALA A 239 18.17 2.55 13.90
CA ALA A 239 18.12 2.37 12.46
C ALA A 239 18.88 3.50 11.77
N ALA A 240 19.55 3.20 10.67
CA ALA A 240 20.18 4.23 9.84
C ALA A 240 19.12 5.17 9.26
N GLN A 241 19.41 6.47 9.24
CA GLN A 241 18.62 7.43 8.48
C GLN A 241 19.06 7.35 7.01
N GLN A 242 18.20 6.85 6.13
CA GLN A 242 18.52 6.55 4.73
C GLN A 242 17.77 7.41 3.72
N PHE A 243 16.58 7.90 4.10
CA PHE A 243 15.69 8.65 3.22
C PHE A 243 15.67 10.12 3.63
N GLU A 244 14.59 10.58 4.24
CA GLU A 244 14.43 11.94 4.72
C GLU A 244 15.29 12.23 5.96
N TYR A 245 15.54 13.51 6.24
CA TYR A 245 16.34 13.94 7.39
C TYR A 245 15.50 14.22 8.64
N ASP A 246 14.19 14.07 8.57
CA ASP A 246 13.23 14.54 9.56
C ASP A 246 12.65 13.44 10.45
N TYR A 247 13.23 12.23 10.40
CA TYR A 247 12.78 11.10 11.19
C TYR A 247 13.91 10.42 11.95
N GLN A 248 13.54 9.73 13.02
CA GLN A 248 14.41 8.81 13.75
C GLN A 248 13.65 7.55 14.15
N VAL A 249 14.33 6.40 14.11
CA VAL A 249 13.76 5.09 14.39
C VAL A 249 14.66 4.33 15.36
N ILE A 250 14.05 3.72 16.38
CA ILE A 250 14.70 2.72 17.23
C ILE A 250 13.93 1.41 17.16
N ILE A 251 14.62 0.30 17.33
CA ILE A 251 14.05 -1.05 17.23
C ILE A 251 14.51 -1.85 18.45
N PRO A 252 13.61 -2.29 19.35
CA PRO A 252 14.00 -3.18 20.44
C PRO A 252 14.60 -4.47 19.87
N GLN A 253 15.71 -4.95 20.44
CA GLN A 253 16.43 -6.10 19.86
C GLN A 253 15.67 -7.43 19.98
N GLN A 254 14.63 -7.48 20.81
CA GLN A 254 13.78 -8.65 21.03
C GLN A 254 12.30 -8.25 20.98
N PRO A 255 11.41 -9.18 20.60
CA PRO A 255 9.97 -9.01 20.76
C PRO A 255 9.60 -8.47 22.15
N LEU A 256 8.71 -7.49 22.18
CA LEU A 256 8.20 -6.90 23.41
C LEU A 256 7.23 -7.87 24.10
N ALA A 257 7.01 -7.68 25.41
CA ALA A 257 5.95 -8.40 26.10
C ALA A 257 4.59 -7.82 25.69
N VAL A 258 3.62 -8.70 25.42
CA VAL A 258 2.24 -8.30 25.16
C VAL A 258 1.62 -7.67 26.40
N ASN A 259 0.56 -6.87 26.23
CA ASN A 259 -0.18 -6.22 27.33
C ASN A 259 0.71 -5.42 28.30
N THR A 260 1.80 -4.85 27.79
CA THR A 260 2.81 -4.14 28.59
C THR A 260 2.97 -2.71 28.09
N THR A 261 3.01 -1.75 29.02
CA THR A 261 3.30 -0.34 28.69
C THR A 261 4.80 -0.08 28.86
N TYR A 262 5.44 0.45 27.82
CA TYR A 262 6.86 0.82 27.87
C TYR A 262 7.02 2.34 27.91
N HIS A 263 8.00 2.81 28.67
CA HIS A 263 8.43 4.20 28.62
C HIS A 263 9.50 4.36 27.55
N VAL A 264 9.28 5.26 26.60
CA VAL A 264 10.20 5.52 25.50
C VAL A 264 10.66 6.97 25.58
N ARG A 265 11.98 7.20 25.55
CA ARG A 265 12.56 8.54 25.46
C ARG A 265 13.43 8.63 24.21
N PHE A 266 13.26 9.72 23.47
CA PHE A 266 14.12 10.13 22.37
C PHE A 266 14.78 11.44 22.79
N ASP A 267 16.10 11.44 22.90
CA ASP A 267 16.91 12.65 23.09
C ASP A 267 17.41 13.06 21.70
N ILE A 268 16.72 14.00 21.07
CA ILE A 268 16.94 14.41 19.68
C ILE A 268 17.30 15.89 19.59
N THR A 269 17.94 16.27 18.49
CA THR A 269 18.16 17.66 18.09
C THR A 269 17.31 17.94 16.85
N VAL A 270 16.49 18.99 16.89
CA VAL A 270 15.58 19.38 15.82
C VAL A 270 16.00 20.75 15.30
N ALA A 271 16.35 20.83 14.02
CA ALA A 271 16.83 22.06 13.38
C ALA A 271 17.94 22.77 14.19
N GLY A 272 18.86 21.99 14.77
CA GLY A 272 19.98 22.49 15.59
C GLY A 272 19.63 22.88 17.03
N THR A 273 18.37 22.69 17.48
CA THR A 273 17.91 22.97 18.85
C THR A 273 17.68 21.66 19.62
N TYR A 274 17.98 21.65 20.92
CA TYR A 274 18.06 20.44 21.75
C TYR A 274 17.17 20.42 22.98
#